data_AF-A0A976E6U7-F1
#
_entry.id   AF-A0A976E6U7-F1
#
_cell.length_a   1.000
_cell.length_b   1.000
_cell.length_c   1.000
_cell.angle_alpha   90.00
_cell.angle_beta   90.00
_cell.angle_gamma   90.00
#
_symmetry.space_group_name_H-M   'P 1'
#
loop_
_entity.id
_entity.type
_entity.pdbx_description
1 polymer ?
#
loop_
_entity_poly.entity_id
_entity_poly.type
_entity_poly.pdbx_seq_one_letter_code
_entity_poly.pdbx_strand_id
1 'polypeptide(L)'
;MNESETVRRASFTVVQNEALPRCVLVDIDGTVAQMQGRYPFDWHRVGEDLPKWPVVRTVKALKNAGYKIIFFSGRDEICRADSMAWLCNYFEWRTADFQLFMRPVQDQRKDSDVKLDLFNQHVYDQYFVELVIDDRQQVVDMWRRKLGLTCLQVDYGDF
;
A
#
# COMPACT_ATOMS: atom_id res chain seq x y z
N MET A 1 -42.65 14.48 -7.89
CA MET A 1 -41.99 14.53 -6.57
C MET A 1 -40.81 13.58 -6.62
N ASN A 2 -39.61 14.06 -6.31
CA ASN A 2 -38.34 13.34 -6.42
C ASN A 2 -38.26 12.20 -5.39
N GLU A 3 -38.04 10.98 -5.87
CA GLU A 3 -37.47 9.89 -5.08
C GLU A 3 -35.94 9.90 -5.29
N SER A 4 -35.29 10.84 -4.62
CA SER A 4 -33.84 10.86 -4.47
C SER A 4 -33.51 10.86 -2.98
N GLU A 5 -33.46 9.70 -2.35
CA GLU A 5 -32.77 9.58 -1.06
C GLU A 5 -32.35 8.13 -0.76
N THR A 6 -31.04 7.93 -0.93
CA THR A 6 -30.19 7.09 -0.07
C THR A 6 -30.33 5.57 -0.20
N VAL A 7 -29.81 5.02 -1.30
CA VAL A 7 -29.12 3.72 -1.20
C VAL A 7 -27.87 3.95 -0.33
N ARG A 8 -27.99 3.74 0.98
CA ARG A 8 -26.83 3.59 1.86
C ARG A 8 -26.01 2.43 1.30
N ARG A 9 -24.92 2.73 0.58
CA ARG A 9 -23.91 1.73 0.21
C ARG A 9 -23.51 1.02 1.50
N ALA A 10 -23.78 -0.27 1.59
CA ALA A 10 -23.26 -1.10 2.68
C ALA A 10 -21.74 -0.92 2.71
N SER A 11 -21.22 -0.25 3.74
CA SER A 11 -19.80 -0.16 4.01
C SER A 11 -19.36 -1.54 4.50
N PHE A 12 -18.57 -2.25 3.70
CA PHE A 12 -17.99 -3.54 4.08
C PHE A 12 -16.82 -3.33 5.06
N THR A 13 -17.10 -2.77 6.24
CA THR A 13 -16.09 -2.63 7.29
C THR A 13 -15.57 -4.01 7.65
N VAL A 14 -14.27 -4.21 7.47
CA VAL A 14 -13.60 -5.46 7.83
C VAL A 14 -13.62 -5.58 9.35
N VAL A 15 -14.16 -6.68 9.86
CA VAL A 15 -14.00 -7.05 11.27
C VAL A 15 -12.66 -7.76 11.41
N GLN A 16 -11.76 -7.19 12.19
CA GLN A 16 -10.41 -7.72 12.39
C GLN A 16 -10.35 -8.65 13.60
N ASN A 17 -9.56 -9.72 13.51
CA ASN A 17 -9.28 -10.62 14.63
C ASN A 17 -8.05 -10.14 15.40
N GLU A 18 -8.22 -9.69 16.64
CA GLU A 18 -7.15 -9.15 17.48
C GLU A 18 -6.08 -10.17 17.89
N ALA A 19 -6.34 -11.48 17.73
CA ALA A 19 -5.36 -12.53 18.02
C ALA A 19 -4.32 -12.70 16.90
N LEU A 20 -4.56 -12.11 15.71
CA LEU A 20 -3.65 -12.22 14.57
C LEU A 20 -2.42 -11.30 14.73
N PRO A 21 -1.29 -11.64 14.10
CA PRO A 21 -0.11 -10.78 14.10
C PRO A 21 -0.45 -9.39 13.54
N ARG A 22 0.00 -8.34 14.24
CA ARG A 22 -0.24 -6.96 13.82
C ARG A 22 0.67 -6.54 12.66
N CYS A 23 0.11 -5.89 11.66
CA CYS A 23 0.84 -5.39 10.51
C CYS A 23 0.52 -3.94 10.17
N VAL A 24 1.42 -3.33 9.40
CA VAL A 24 1.25 -2.02 8.76
C VAL A 24 1.37 -2.24 7.26
N LEU A 25 0.36 -1.80 6.52
CA LEU A 25 0.37 -1.82 5.06
C LEU A 25 0.99 -0.52 4.55
N VAL A 26 1.90 -0.61 3.59
CA VAL A 26 2.68 0.56 3.12
C VAL A 26 2.72 0.57 1.61
N ASP A 27 2.24 1.65 1.00
CA ASP A 27 2.43 1.89 -0.42
C ASP A 27 3.87 2.30 -0.76
N ILE A 28 4.27 2.14 -2.02
CA ILE A 28 5.60 2.54 -2.52
C ILE A 28 5.58 3.89 -3.21
N ASP A 29 4.93 3.99 -4.37
CA ASP A 29 5.05 5.12 -5.29
C ASP A 29 4.26 6.33 -4.80
N GLY A 30 4.94 7.45 -4.54
CA GLY A 30 4.33 8.63 -3.92
C GLY A 30 4.26 8.54 -2.38
N THR A 31 4.47 7.34 -1.82
CA THR A 31 4.46 7.09 -0.37
C THR A 31 5.86 7.02 0.23
N VAL A 32 6.60 5.91 0.06
CA VAL A 32 8.00 5.81 0.52
C VAL A 32 9.00 6.20 -0.56
N ALA A 33 8.61 6.10 -1.83
CA ALA A 33 9.42 6.43 -2.99
C ALA A 33 8.85 7.68 -3.69
N GLN A 34 9.73 8.62 -4.03
CA GLN A 34 9.42 9.79 -4.82
C GLN A 34 10.01 9.62 -6.23
N MET A 35 9.15 9.62 -7.24
CA MET A 35 9.56 9.53 -8.64
C MET A 35 10.43 10.72 -9.03
N GLN A 36 11.54 10.46 -9.74
CA GLN A 36 12.43 11.49 -10.26
C GLN A 36 12.54 11.37 -11.78
N GLY A 37 11.83 12.25 -12.50
CA GLY A 37 11.95 12.36 -13.95
C GLY A 37 11.56 11.09 -14.72
N ARG A 38 10.75 10.21 -14.12
CA ARG A 38 10.15 9.04 -14.78
C ARG A 38 8.63 9.14 -14.76
N TYR A 39 7.99 8.51 -15.75
CA TYR A 39 6.55 8.32 -15.74
C TYR A 39 6.15 7.15 -14.83
N PRO A 40 4.89 7.09 -14.35
CA PRO A 40 4.44 6.06 -13.42
C PRO A 40 4.70 4.63 -13.92
N PHE A 41 4.58 4.39 -15.22
CA PHE A 41 4.72 3.08 -15.85
C PHE A 41 6.13 2.77 -16.40
N ASP A 42 7.12 3.65 -16.13
CA ASP A 42 8.53 3.41 -16.50
C ASP A 42 9.18 2.39 -15.55
N TRP A 43 8.72 1.14 -15.61
CA TRP A 43 9.09 0.07 -14.66
C TRP A 43 10.59 -0.20 -14.56
N HIS A 44 11.33 -0.01 -15.65
CA HIS A 44 12.78 -0.19 -15.70
C HIS A 44 13.58 0.89 -14.94
N ARG A 45 12.92 1.96 -14.48
CA ARG A 45 13.56 3.11 -13.79
C ARG A 45 13.17 3.22 -12.32
N VAL A 46 12.40 2.27 -11.78
CA VAL A 46 11.92 2.32 -10.40
C VAL A 46 13.06 2.27 -9.37
N GLY A 47 14.24 1.76 -9.75
CA GLY A 47 15.44 1.79 -8.93
C GLY A 47 16.06 3.19 -8.76
N GLU A 48 15.68 4.15 -9.60
CA GLU A 48 16.20 5.53 -9.59
C GLU A 48 15.42 6.45 -8.63
N ASP A 49 14.31 5.99 -8.07
CA ASP A 49 13.47 6.80 -7.18
C ASP A 49 14.21 7.25 -5.92
N LEU A 50 13.88 8.44 -5.43
CA LEU A 50 14.43 8.94 -4.17
C LEU A 50 13.55 8.54 -2.98
N PRO A 51 14.13 8.26 -1.81
CA PRO A 51 13.35 7.96 -0.62
C PRO A 51 12.64 9.21 -0.09
N LYS A 52 11.36 9.09 0.23
CA LYS A 52 10.63 10.07 1.06
C LYS A 52 10.99 9.81 2.53
N TRP A 53 12.14 10.34 2.94
CA TRP A 53 12.77 10.05 4.22
C TRP A 53 11.87 10.15 5.47
N PRO A 54 10.96 11.14 5.60
CA PRO A 54 10.03 11.17 6.74
C PRO A 54 9.18 9.90 6.83
N VAL A 55 8.66 9.40 5.71
CA VAL A 55 7.81 8.20 5.67
C VAL A 55 8.66 6.94 5.89
N VAL A 56 9.83 6.86 5.27
CA VAL A 56 10.79 5.75 5.50
C VAL A 56 11.13 5.61 6.99
N ARG A 57 11.45 6.72 7.67
CA ARG A 57 11.75 6.71 9.11
C ARG A 57 10.55 6.29 9.96
N THR A 58 9.35 6.74 9.62
CA THR A 58 8.11 6.31 10.28
C THR A 58 7.91 4.80 10.15
N VAL A 59 8.07 4.25 8.95
CA VAL A 59 7.94 2.81 8.70
C VAL A 59 9.02 2.01 9.45
N LYS A 60 10.27 2.50 9.51
CA LYS A 60 11.33 1.90 10.35
C LYS A 60 10.97 1.91 11.84
N ALA A 61 10.40 3.00 12.34
CA ALA A 61 9.96 3.09 13.73
C ALA A 61 8.81 2.10 14.04
N LEU A 62 7.85 1.94 13.12
CA LEU A 62 6.76 0.97 13.27
C LEU A 62 7.29 -0.47 13.26
N LYS A 63 8.23 -0.82 12.37
CA LYS A 63 8.88 -2.14 12.43
C LYS A 63 9.56 -2.38 13.77
N ASN A 64 10.29 -1.39 14.28
CA ASN A 64 10.99 -1.49 15.57
C ASN A 64 10.02 -1.61 16.76
N ALA A 65 8.80 -1.08 16.64
CA ALA A 65 7.73 -1.27 17.61
C ALA A 65 7.10 -2.68 17.57
N GLY A 66 7.51 -3.55 16.63
CA GLY A 66 7.10 -4.94 16.55
C GLY A 66 6.07 -5.25 15.45
N TYR A 67 5.64 -4.25 14.67
CA TYR A 67 4.69 -4.48 13.58
C TYR A 67 5.34 -5.19 12.39
N LYS A 68 4.60 -6.11 11.77
CA LYS A 68 4.96 -6.66 10.47
C LYS A 68 4.76 -5.60 9.40
N ILE A 69 5.77 -5.39 8.55
CA ILE A 69 5.68 -4.43 7.44
C ILE A 69 5.37 -5.19 6.16
N ILE A 70 4.28 -4.79 5.51
CA ILE A 70 3.82 -5.36 4.24
C ILE A 70 3.69 -4.24 3.23
N PHE A 71 4.55 -4.25 2.21
CA PHE A 71 4.49 -3.30 1.12
C PHE A 71 3.46 -3.76 0.07
N PHE A 72 2.64 -2.82 -0.38
CA PHE A 72 1.71 -2.99 -1.49
C PHE A 72 2.14 -2.03 -2.60
N SER A 73 2.27 -2.50 -3.83
CA SER A 73 2.73 -1.65 -4.93
C SER A 73 1.82 -1.78 -6.15
N GLY A 74 1.48 -0.64 -6.74
CA GLY A 74 0.85 -0.58 -8.04
C GLY A 74 1.79 -0.85 -9.21
N ARG A 75 3.10 -0.99 -8.96
CA ARG A 75 4.10 -1.38 -9.95
C ARG A 75 3.83 -2.78 -10.48
N ASP A 76 4.00 -2.96 -11.79
CA ASP A 76 3.92 -4.27 -12.42
C ASP A 76 5.02 -5.19 -11.87
N GLU A 77 4.66 -6.43 -11.58
CA GLU A 77 5.50 -7.51 -11.06
C GLU A 77 6.82 -7.68 -11.83
N ILE A 78 6.89 -7.30 -13.11
CA ILE A 78 8.13 -7.36 -13.91
C ILE A 78 9.31 -6.59 -13.27
N CYS A 79 9.05 -5.56 -12.47
CA CYS A 79 10.09 -4.77 -11.78
C CYS A 79 10.24 -5.13 -10.30
N ARG A 80 9.79 -6.33 -9.89
CA ARG A 80 9.95 -6.82 -8.53
C ARG A 80 11.40 -6.81 -8.06
N ALA A 81 12.33 -7.26 -8.89
CA ALA A 81 13.73 -7.36 -8.52
C ALA A 81 14.30 -5.98 -8.14
N ASP A 82 14.05 -4.97 -8.98
CA ASP A 82 14.49 -3.59 -8.75
C ASP A 82 13.77 -2.96 -7.54
N SER A 83 12.47 -3.21 -7.38
CA SER A 83 11.70 -2.71 -6.24
C SER A 83 12.17 -3.31 -4.91
N MET A 84 12.47 -4.62 -4.88
CA MET A 84 13.04 -5.29 -3.71
C MET A 84 14.44 -4.75 -3.39
N ALA A 85 15.30 -4.58 -4.40
CA ALA A 85 16.64 -4.03 -4.20
C ALA A 85 16.58 -2.59 -3.65
N TRP A 86 15.69 -1.77 -4.19
CA TRP A 86 15.43 -0.40 -3.72
C TRP A 86 15.00 -0.38 -2.25
N LEU A 87 14.03 -1.22 -1.87
CA LEU A 87 13.56 -1.33 -0.48
C LEU A 87 14.68 -1.78 0.46
N CYS A 88 15.41 -2.85 0.10
CA CYS A 88 16.53 -3.34 0.91
C CYS A 88 17.61 -2.26 1.12
N ASN A 89 17.95 -1.51 0.07
CA ASN A 89 18.97 -0.46 0.13
C ASN A 89 18.56 0.70 1.05
N TYR A 90 17.39 1.29 0.82
CA TYR A 90 16.99 2.50 1.57
C TYR A 90 16.45 2.22 2.97
N PHE A 91 15.92 1.02 3.21
CA PHE A 91 15.51 0.63 4.56
C PHE A 91 16.65 -0.02 5.37
N GLU A 92 17.72 -0.47 4.71
CA GLU A 92 18.82 -1.26 5.28
C GLU A 92 18.31 -2.59 5.85
N TRP A 93 17.41 -3.23 5.10
CA TRP A 93 16.72 -4.46 5.47
C TRP A 93 17.08 -5.61 4.52
N ARG A 94 16.87 -6.84 4.99
CA ARG A 94 16.92 -8.03 4.15
C ARG A 94 15.52 -8.34 3.63
N THR A 95 15.44 -9.14 2.57
CA THR A 95 14.16 -9.56 1.98
C THR A 95 13.25 -10.31 2.96
N ALA A 96 13.80 -10.93 4.01
CA ALA A 96 13.02 -11.60 5.06
C ALA A 96 12.42 -10.65 6.11
N ASP A 97 12.80 -9.37 6.09
CA ASP A 97 12.37 -8.38 7.09
C ASP A 97 11.01 -7.75 6.76
N PHE A 98 10.50 -7.94 5.54
CA PHE A 98 9.23 -7.39 5.08
C PHE A 98 8.59 -8.30 4.02
N GLN A 99 7.33 -8.04 3.70
CA GLN A 99 6.65 -8.65 2.55
C GLN A 99 6.40 -7.60 1.47
N LEU A 100 6.35 -8.03 0.21
CA LEU A 100 6.04 -7.16 -0.93
C LEU A 100 5.02 -7.85 -1.84
N PHE A 101 3.83 -7.25 -1.95
CA PHE A 101 2.79 -7.65 -2.90
C PHE A 101 2.68 -6.58 -3.98
N MET A 102 2.69 -7.01 -5.24
CA MET A 102 2.70 -6.10 -6.39
C MET A 102 1.60 -6.48 -7.38
N ARG A 103 1.32 -5.58 -8.32
CA ARG A 103 0.37 -5.79 -9.40
C ARG A 103 0.83 -6.96 -10.28
N PRO A 104 -0.02 -7.98 -10.53
CA PRO A 104 0.30 -9.06 -11.44
C PRO A 104 0.67 -8.55 -12.84
N VAL A 105 1.54 -9.29 -13.53
CA VAL A 105 2.04 -8.94 -14.86
C VAL A 105 0.86 -8.62 -15.80
N GLN A 106 0.92 -7.46 -16.46
CA GLN A 106 -0.07 -6.98 -17.45
C GLN A 106 -1.48 -6.68 -16.90
N ASP A 107 -1.68 -6.64 -15.58
CA ASP A 107 -2.98 -6.25 -15.01
C ASP A 107 -3.22 -4.74 -15.17
N GLN A 108 -4.19 -4.36 -16.00
CA GLN A 108 -4.53 -2.97 -16.31
C GLN A 108 -5.65 -2.38 -15.43
N ARG A 109 -6.11 -3.10 -14.41
CA ARG A 109 -7.18 -2.63 -13.52
C ARG A 109 -6.73 -1.45 -12.67
N LYS A 110 -7.69 -0.73 -12.08
CA LYS A 110 -7.39 0.39 -11.19
C LYS A 110 -6.56 -0.08 -10.00
N ASP A 111 -5.69 0.79 -9.51
CA ASP A 111 -4.81 0.47 -8.39
C ASP A 111 -5.56 0.08 -7.13
N SER A 112 -6.69 0.75 -6.85
CA SER A 112 -7.58 0.40 -5.75
C SER A 112 -8.14 -1.02 -5.84
N ASP A 113 -8.41 -1.52 -7.06
CA ASP A 113 -8.99 -2.84 -7.27
C ASP A 113 -7.92 -3.92 -7.15
N VAL A 114 -6.72 -3.68 -7.70
CA VAL A 114 -5.56 -4.57 -7.54
C VAL A 114 -5.15 -4.69 -6.07
N LYS A 115 -5.00 -3.56 -5.36
CA LYS A 115 -4.64 -3.58 -3.93
C LYS A 115 -5.71 -4.25 -3.07
N LEU A 116 -6.99 -4.09 -3.41
CA LEU A 116 -8.08 -4.80 -2.72
C LEU A 116 -7.99 -6.32 -2.92
N ASP A 117 -7.70 -6.78 -4.13
CA ASP A 117 -7.51 -8.22 -4.39
C ASP A 117 -6.31 -8.78 -3.63
N LEU A 118 -5.16 -8.08 -3.66
CA LEU A 118 -3.97 -8.47 -2.91
C LEU A 118 -4.24 -8.51 -1.40
N PHE A 119 -5.03 -7.57 -0.88
CA PHE A 119 -5.44 -7.55 0.52
C PHE A 119 -6.25 -8.80 0.87
N ASN A 120 -7.26 -9.11 0.06
CA ASN A 120 -8.10 -10.29 0.28
C ASN A 120 -7.32 -11.61 0.20
N GLN A 121 -6.30 -11.68 -0.66
CA GLN A 121 -5.49 -12.89 -0.86
C GLN A 121 -4.44 -13.10 0.24
N HIS A 122 -3.85 -12.03 0.75
CA HIS A 122 -2.63 -12.12 1.56
C HIS A 122 -2.72 -11.52 2.96
N VAL A 123 -3.76 -10.72 3.24
CA VAL A 123 -3.87 -9.98 4.50
C VAL A 123 -5.14 -10.33 5.26
N TYR A 124 -6.28 -10.40 4.57
CA TYR A 124 -7.55 -10.76 5.19
C TYR A 124 -7.45 -12.12 5.89
N ASP A 125 -7.92 -12.17 7.14
CA ASP A 125 -7.86 -13.34 8.03
C ASP A 125 -6.44 -13.87 8.37
N GLN A 126 -5.39 -13.15 7.96
CA GLN A 126 -4.00 -13.50 8.26
C GLN A 126 -3.32 -12.51 9.21
N TYR A 127 -3.76 -11.25 9.19
CA TYR A 127 -3.20 -10.18 10.01
C TYR A 127 -4.29 -9.30 10.64
N PHE A 128 -3.91 -8.65 11.73
CA PHE A 128 -4.59 -7.46 12.23
C PHE A 128 -3.88 -6.23 11.65
N VAL A 129 -4.54 -5.46 10.80
CA VAL A 129 -4.01 -4.21 10.25
C VAL A 129 -4.13 -3.09 11.27
N GLU A 130 -2.98 -2.62 11.75
CA GLU A 130 -2.88 -1.48 12.66
C GLU A 130 -3.22 -0.18 11.95
N LEU A 131 -2.57 0.05 10.80
CA LEU A 131 -2.82 1.19 9.92
C LEU A 131 -2.29 0.91 8.51
N VAL A 132 -2.75 1.73 7.58
CA VAL A 132 -2.27 1.79 6.20
C VAL A 132 -1.59 3.14 5.96
N ILE A 133 -0.50 3.15 5.19
CA ILE A 133 0.17 4.37 4.71
C ILE A 133 0.12 4.35 3.19
N ASP A 134 -0.57 5.32 2.60
CA ASP A 134 -0.80 5.43 1.15
C ASP A 134 -0.86 6.91 0.75
N ASP A 135 -0.75 7.27 -0.53
CA ASP A 135 -0.81 8.66 -0.98
C ASP A 135 -2.03 8.93 -1.86
N ARG A 136 -2.39 7.97 -2.72
CA ARG A 136 -3.33 8.14 -3.82
C ARG A 136 -4.79 8.09 -3.35
N GLN A 137 -5.57 9.12 -3.69
CA GLN A 137 -6.90 9.35 -3.12
C GLN A 137 -7.87 8.18 -3.37
N GLN A 138 -7.89 7.61 -4.58
CA GLN A 138 -8.78 6.48 -4.88
C GLN A 138 -8.45 5.20 -4.09
N VAL A 139 -7.18 5.04 -3.70
CA VAL A 139 -6.70 3.90 -2.91
C VAL A 139 -6.97 4.16 -1.42
N VAL A 140 -6.68 5.36 -0.94
CA VAL A 140 -7.03 5.83 0.41
C VAL A 140 -8.54 5.71 0.67
N ASP A 141 -9.37 6.13 -0.29
CA ASP A 141 -10.82 5.98 -0.23
C ASP A 141 -11.24 4.51 -0.16
N MET A 142 -10.54 3.62 -0.87
CA MET A 142 -10.79 2.18 -0.79
C MET A 142 -10.50 1.67 0.63
N TRP A 143 -9.32 1.95 1.19
CA TRP A 143 -8.96 1.53 2.55
C TRP A 143 -9.97 2.02 3.59
N ARG A 144 -10.32 3.31 3.53
CA ARG A 144 -11.20 3.94 4.53
C ARG A 144 -12.68 3.59 4.33
N ARG A 145 -13.21 3.78 3.12
CA ARG A 145 -14.66 3.71 2.86
C ARG A 145 -15.14 2.29 2.57
N LYS A 146 -14.32 1.48 1.89
CA LYS A 146 -14.68 0.09 1.60
C LYS A 146 -14.33 -0.81 2.76
N LEU A 147 -13.10 -0.74 3.29
CA LEU A 147 -12.60 -1.69 4.29
C LEU A 147 -12.69 -1.19 5.74
N GLY A 148 -12.91 0.12 5.96
CA GLY A 148 -12.99 0.69 7.31
C GLY A 148 -11.65 0.75 8.05
N LEU A 149 -10.53 0.66 7.33
CA LEU A 149 -9.19 0.69 7.91
C LEU A 149 -8.69 2.14 8.10
N THR A 150 -7.95 2.37 9.18
CA THR A 150 -7.22 3.63 9.39
C THR A 150 -6.14 3.76 8.32
N CYS A 151 -6.21 4.81 7.52
CA CYS A 151 -5.21 5.12 6.49
C CYS A 151 -4.63 6.50 6.71
N LEU A 152 -3.31 6.60 6.82
CA LEU A 152 -2.54 7.85 6.85
C LEU A 152 -2.19 8.23 5.40
N GLN A 153 -2.70 9.37 4.95
CA GLN A 153 -2.43 9.88 3.61
C GLN A 153 -1.23 10.82 3.64
N VAL A 154 -0.13 10.48 2.96
CA VAL A 154 1.16 11.15 3.14
C VAL A 154 1.52 12.19 2.09
N ASP A 155 0.69 12.34 1.06
CA ASP A 155 0.83 13.37 0.03
C ASP A 155 -0.53 13.71 -0.60
N TYR A 156 -0.55 14.74 -1.46
CA TYR A 156 -1.67 15.01 -2.34
C TYR A 156 -1.80 13.86 -3.36
N GLY A 157 -3.01 13.32 -3.52
CA GLY A 157 -3.23 12.06 -4.25
C GLY A 157 -4.31 12.11 -5.33
N ASP A 158 -4.67 13.28 -5.86
CA ASP A 158 -5.78 13.44 -6.80
C ASP A 158 -5.38 13.06 -8.24
N PHE A 159 -5.12 11.77 -8.47
CA PHE A 159 -4.75 11.17 -9.76
C PHE A 159 -5.07 9.67 -9.84
#